data_AF-V5F9H9-F1
#
_entry.id   AF-V5F9H9-F1
#
_cell.length_a   1.000
_cell.length_b   1.000
_cell.length_c   1.000
_cell.angle_alpha   90.00
_cell.angle_beta   90.00
_cell.angle_gamma   90.00
#
_symmetry.space_group_name_H-M   'P 1'
#
loop_
_entity.id
_entity.type
_entity.pdbx_description
1 polymer ?
#
loop_
_entity_poly.entity_id
_entity_poly.type
_entity_poly.pdbx_seq_one_letter_code
_entity_poly.pdbx_strand_id
1 'polypeptide(L)'
;MKGKEKETEPDKRRSLGEGYIPGYSRSRQTPVDPEGNPDIWKMAVQTLKEKEGQPVSLKIKEMDNIEWRVLKKHLATYLETLNLQPSWVPRVGELVMWIPYLQGELRYNEEKGVIQMYDPEKEEWLGTPEWRAGTVGQVPDKDPVVMQDIENPTKKEWGVNYSGFRIETFPDPNSDNKDHSLQYRYVHLNSIKPFNYYQFCLSGISETEWHVSILFALTVMSSFSLLGKNAFMGFWPHASIYCSGIWIGAELYVVGDGVRLKPLGYSLDNPVGEVTDVMIISDIHMDLNNCIDDPKSSLLCEKHTVRLDGKIYTLSPERAYRAPGETGPPKPISQEEMAKVFKDVGMAGWGSWYLRHDPNLESQVSQDMVIGRLFDPEALKLYMQTEKLEPSHLGLDLFSVIYARWFSRQRDDRIPEGKHWFWGDYRTQSLALDSLNGEDVGKYSDARLPKMWRAILKCLDGKYTKNDLRDAMIPMQRGRQPGSKSSFAEVGKTSSLVSSGLGGYFYSGDSSSSDEDDDDDDGDSEEEDDSDDDEEEEEDDEDSIAESIDDIPFA
;
A
#
# COMPACT_ATOMS: atom_id res chain seq x y z
N MET A 1 -28.37 74.71 5.56
CA MET A 1 -28.53 73.29 5.92
C MET A 1 -27.63 72.50 4.96
N LYS A 2 -26.33 72.32 5.19
CA LYS A 2 -25.68 71.31 6.06
C LYS A 2 -26.34 69.92 5.97
N GLY A 3 -25.86 69.11 5.03
CA GLY A 3 -25.98 67.65 5.03
C GLY A 3 -24.58 67.08 4.77
N LYS A 4 -24.01 66.39 5.76
CA LYS A 4 -22.72 65.70 5.67
C LYS A 4 -22.91 64.40 4.90
N GLU A 5 -22.18 64.21 3.81
CA GLU A 5 -21.86 62.88 3.30
C GLU A 5 -20.88 62.21 4.27
N LYS A 6 -21.20 61.00 4.71
CA LYS A 6 -20.28 60.12 5.42
C LYS A 6 -19.80 59.06 4.44
N GLU A 7 -18.51 59.08 4.14
CA GLU A 7 -17.78 57.94 3.60
C GLU A 7 -17.97 56.72 4.51
N THR A 8 -18.29 55.58 3.92
CA THR A 8 -18.20 54.26 4.55
C THR A 8 -17.14 53.47 3.80
N GLU A 9 -16.04 53.16 4.50
CA GLU A 9 -14.97 52.25 4.08
C GLU A 9 -15.52 50.87 3.66
N PRO A 10 -14.84 50.16 2.73
CA PRO A 10 -15.17 48.78 2.41
C PRO A 10 -14.78 47.84 3.55
N ASP A 11 -15.76 47.03 3.95
CA ASP A 11 -15.68 46.04 5.02
C ASP A 11 -14.57 45.01 4.73
N LYS A 12 -13.62 44.89 5.67
CA LYS A 12 -12.52 43.94 5.61
C LYS A 12 -13.09 42.53 5.62
N ARG A 13 -12.90 41.81 4.50
CA ARG A 13 -13.11 40.36 4.39
C ARG A 13 -12.45 39.66 5.57
N ARG A 14 -13.26 39.12 6.48
CA ARG A 14 -12.81 38.16 7.50
C ARG A 14 -12.36 36.89 6.76
N SER A 15 -11.05 36.64 6.82
CA SER A 15 -10.45 35.35 6.52
C SER A 15 -11.17 34.26 7.29
N LEU A 16 -11.63 33.22 6.58
CA LEU A 16 -12.15 31.99 7.15
C LEU A 16 -11.08 31.37 8.05
N GLY A 17 -11.29 31.48 9.36
CA GLY A 17 -10.45 30.81 10.35
C GLY A 17 -10.61 29.30 10.22
N GLU A 18 -9.50 28.64 9.87
CA GLU A 18 -9.34 27.20 10.00
C GLU A 18 -9.48 26.81 11.47
N GLY A 19 -10.47 25.98 11.79
CA GLY A 19 -10.61 25.47 13.14
C GLY A 19 -11.89 24.67 13.36
N TYR A 20 -11.71 23.47 13.89
CA TYR A 20 -12.70 22.72 14.66
C TYR A 20 -13.87 22.10 13.88
N ILE A 21 -14.30 20.90 14.30
CA ILE A 21 -15.59 20.34 13.89
C ILE A 21 -16.67 21.30 14.44
N PRO A 22 -17.40 22.05 13.58
CA PRO A 22 -18.41 22.98 14.07
C PRO A 22 -19.61 22.16 14.56
N GLY A 23 -19.84 22.13 15.87
CA GLY A 23 -21.07 21.56 16.43
C GLY A 23 -21.00 20.98 17.85
N TYR A 24 -19.82 20.75 18.43
CA TYR A 24 -19.79 20.11 19.76
C TYR A 24 -20.23 21.04 20.89
N SER A 25 -21.45 20.85 21.39
CA SER A 25 -21.90 21.39 22.67
C SER A 25 -21.05 20.78 23.79
N ARG A 26 -20.43 21.63 24.63
CA ARG A 26 -19.58 21.26 25.77
C ARG A 26 -20.33 20.53 26.92
N SER A 27 -21.57 20.08 26.71
CA SER A 27 -22.44 19.55 27.77
C SER A 27 -22.44 18.02 27.92
N ARG A 28 -21.78 17.25 27.05
CA ARG A 28 -21.64 15.78 27.18
C ARG A 28 -20.17 15.38 27.35
N GLN A 29 -19.92 14.35 28.18
CA GLN A 29 -18.60 13.71 28.28
C GLN A 29 -18.18 13.24 26.90
N THR A 30 -17.04 13.73 26.41
CA THR A 30 -16.47 13.30 25.13
C THR A 30 -16.16 11.80 25.20
N PRO A 31 -16.75 10.97 24.31
CA PRO A 31 -16.39 9.56 24.22
C PRO A 31 -14.88 9.42 23.99
N VAL A 32 -14.26 8.48 24.69
CA VAL A 32 -12.84 8.15 24.53
C VAL A 32 -12.69 6.70 24.09
N ASP A 33 -11.70 6.46 23.24
CA ASP A 33 -11.30 5.13 22.81
C ASP A 33 -10.53 4.39 23.93
N PRO A 34 -10.20 3.09 23.77
CA PRO A 34 -9.42 2.34 24.75
C PRO A 34 -8.03 2.93 25.08
N GLU A 35 -7.48 3.78 24.21
CA GLU A 35 -6.16 4.41 24.36
C GLU A 35 -6.23 5.81 25.00
N GLY A 36 -7.45 6.29 25.22
CA GLY A 36 -7.77 7.58 25.81
C GLY A 36 -7.72 8.75 24.84
N ASN A 37 -7.75 8.51 23.52
CA ASN A 37 -7.99 9.56 22.52
C ASN A 37 -9.51 9.80 22.37
N PRO A 38 -9.95 10.96 21.85
CA PRO A 38 -11.35 11.16 21.49
C PRO A 38 -11.83 10.13 20.46
N ASP A 39 -12.92 9.42 20.76
CA ASP A 39 -13.54 8.46 19.84
C ASP A 39 -14.36 9.21 18.78
N ILE A 40 -13.68 9.57 17.69
CA ILE A 40 -14.24 10.35 16.59
C ILE A 40 -15.45 9.70 15.92
N TRP A 41 -15.56 8.37 15.94
CA TRP A 41 -16.64 7.65 15.27
C TRP A 41 -17.90 7.66 16.10
N LYS A 42 -17.79 7.43 17.43
CA LYS A 42 -18.91 7.67 18.35
C LYS A 42 -19.35 9.12 18.31
N MET A 43 -18.40 10.05 18.22
CA MET A 43 -18.70 11.46 18.11
C MET A 43 -19.47 11.80 16.81
N ALA A 44 -19.10 11.19 15.69
CA ALA A 44 -19.80 11.34 14.42
C ALA A 44 -21.23 10.78 14.50
N VAL A 45 -21.44 9.62 15.14
CA VAL A 45 -22.77 9.03 15.36
C VAL A 45 -23.64 9.91 16.27
N GLN A 46 -23.08 10.49 17.33
CA GLN A 46 -23.79 11.46 18.17
C GLN A 46 -24.23 12.68 17.36
N THR A 47 -23.33 13.20 16.51
CA THR A 47 -23.64 14.31 15.60
C THR A 47 -24.75 13.95 14.61
N LEU A 48 -24.73 12.71 14.08
CA LEU A 48 -25.77 12.17 13.21
C LEU A 48 -27.14 12.15 13.92
N LYS A 49 -27.17 11.72 15.18
CA LYS A 49 -28.39 11.71 15.99
C LYS A 49 -28.89 13.12 16.32
N GLU A 50 -28.00 14.03 16.69
CA GLU A 50 -28.35 15.42 17.01
C GLU A 50 -28.97 16.16 15.82
N LYS A 51 -28.56 15.80 14.60
CA LYS A 51 -29.06 16.34 13.34
C LYS A 51 -30.11 15.44 12.68
N GLU A 52 -30.83 14.65 13.46
CA GLU A 52 -31.89 13.77 12.96
C GLU A 52 -32.85 14.50 12.01
N GLY A 53 -33.11 13.89 10.85
CA GLY A 53 -33.87 14.49 9.75
C GLY A 53 -33.06 15.35 8.77
N GLN A 54 -31.74 15.51 8.97
CA GLN A 54 -30.85 16.23 8.05
C GLN A 54 -29.64 15.38 7.62
N PRO A 55 -29.08 15.62 6.42
CA PRO A 55 -27.84 14.98 6.02
C PRO A 55 -26.67 15.48 6.87
N VAL A 56 -25.83 14.54 7.28
CA VAL A 56 -24.54 14.82 7.90
C VAL A 56 -23.43 14.46 6.92
N SER A 57 -22.45 15.35 6.78
CA SER A 57 -21.20 15.09 6.06
C SER A 57 -20.06 15.72 6.85
N LEU A 58 -19.15 14.88 7.32
CA LEU A 58 -18.03 15.25 8.17
C LEU A 58 -16.73 14.75 7.55
N LYS A 59 -15.74 15.65 7.43
CA LYS A 59 -14.37 15.24 7.16
C LYS A 59 -13.71 14.81 8.47
N ILE A 60 -13.11 13.63 8.47
CA ILE A 60 -12.51 13.05 9.66
C ILE A 60 -11.13 13.66 9.90
N LYS A 61 -10.92 14.13 11.13
CA LYS A 61 -9.66 14.69 11.61
C LYS A 61 -9.41 14.26 13.05
N GLU A 62 -8.35 13.50 13.30
CA GLU A 62 -7.92 13.12 14.64
C GLU A 62 -6.68 13.92 15.04
N MET A 63 -6.85 15.24 15.19
CA MET A 63 -5.70 16.11 15.50
C MET A 63 -5.08 15.77 16.86
N ASP A 64 -5.80 15.14 17.78
CA ASP A 64 -5.26 14.74 19.08
C ASP A 64 -4.59 13.35 19.07
N ASN A 65 -4.55 12.70 17.90
CA ASN A 65 -3.90 11.40 17.69
C ASN A 65 -2.61 11.60 16.85
N ILE A 66 -1.44 11.27 17.42
CA ILE A 66 -0.15 11.49 16.75
C ILE A 66 0.01 10.58 15.56
N GLU A 67 -0.48 9.34 15.65
CA GLU A 67 -0.36 8.36 14.59
C GLU A 67 -1.18 8.81 13.40
N TRP A 68 -2.38 9.33 13.64
CA TRP A 68 -3.16 9.94 12.58
C TRP A 68 -2.44 11.12 11.92
N ARG A 69 -1.80 12.01 12.71
CA ARG A 69 -1.03 13.15 12.14
C ARG A 69 0.13 12.68 11.25
N VAL A 70 0.90 11.69 11.71
CA VAL A 70 2.04 11.14 10.98
C VAL A 70 1.56 10.36 9.75
N LEU A 71 0.67 9.38 9.95
CA LEU A 71 0.14 8.53 8.90
C LEU A 71 -0.55 9.34 7.82
N LYS A 72 -1.30 10.40 8.16
CA LYS A 72 -1.97 11.22 7.16
C LYS A 72 -1.01 11.86 6.17
N LYS A 73 0.15 12.33 6.62
CA LYS A 73 1.16 12.94 5.75
C LYS A 73 1.72 11.90 4.77
N HIS A 74 2.12 10.73 5.28
CA HIS A 74 2.70 9.67 4.46
C HIS A 74 1.67 8.97 3.57
N LEU A 75 0.42 8.85 4.02
CA LEU A 75 -0.64 8.18 3.28
C LEU A 75 -0.98 8.91 1.98
N ALA A 76 -1.01 10.25 1.98
CA ALA A 76 -1.26 11.01 0.76
C ALA A 76 -0.19 10.71 -0.30
N THR A 77 1.09 10.85 0.05
CA THR A 77 2.22 10.53 -0.82
C THR A 77 2.23 9.07 -1.26
N TYR A 78 1.87 8.14 -0.36
CA TYR A 78 1.77 6.72 -0.70
C TYR A 78 0.68 6.45 -1.73
N LEU A 79 -0.51 7.03 -1.57
CA LEU A 79 -1.62 6.87 -2.53
C LEU A 79 -1.29 7.50 -3.89
N GLU A 80 -0.60 8.64 -3.91
CA GLU A 80 -0.11 9.25 -5.15
C GLU A 80 0.90 8.35 -5.87
N THR A 81 1.82 7.75 -5.11
CA THR A 81 2.81 6.79 -5.65
C THR A 81 2.10 5.57 -6.24
N LEU A 82 1.13 5.00 -5.53
CA LEU A 82 0.36 3.85 -6.02
C LEU A 82 -0.40 4.13 -7.31
N ASN A 83 -0.84 5.37 -7.52
CA ASN A 83 -1.55 5.78 -8.73
C ASN A 83 -0.64 5.86 -9.97
N LEU A 84 0.68 5.96 -9.76
CA LEU A 84 1.70 5.96 -10.83
C LEU A 84 2.33 4.58 -11.02
N GLN A 85 2.23 3.71 -10.01
CA GLN A 85 2.82 2.38 -10.02
C GLN A 85 1.95 1.40 -10.83
N PRO A 86 2.53 0.58 -11.72
CA PRO A 86 1.78 -0.46 -12.42
C PRO A 86 1.13 -1.45 -11.46
N SER A 87 -0.07 -1.93 -11.79
CA SER A 87 -0.88 -2.79 -10.91
C SER A 87 -0.23 -4.13 -10.60
N TRP A 88 0.65 -4.62 -11.48
CA TRP A 88 1.37 -5.89 -11.35
C TRP A 88 2.57 -5.85 -10.40
N VAL A 89 2.96 -4.66 -9.92
CA VAL A 89 4.03 -4.53 -8.92
C VAL A 89 3.46 -4.79 -7.50
N PRO A 90 4.11 -5.66 -6.70
CA PRO A 90 3.69 -5.89 -5.32
C PRO A 90 3.77 -4.62 -4.46
N ARG A 91 2.80 -4.44 -3.57
CA ARG A 91 2.69 -3.30 -2.64
C ARG A 91 3.09 -3.71 -1.22
N VAL A 92 3.60 -2.78 -0.42
CA VAL A 92 3.98 -3.03 0.98
C VAL A 92 2.76 -3.51 1.78
N GLY A 93 2.89 -4.65 2.45
CA GLY A 93 1.83 -5.32 3.21
C GLY A 93 1.03 -6.36 2.43
N GLU A 94 1.31 -6.56 1.14
CA GLU A 94 0.71 -7.64 0.35
C GLU A 94 1.34 -8.99 0.68
N LEU A 95 0.54 -10.05 0.51
CA LEU A 95 1.04 -11.42 0.52
C LEU A 95 1.46 -11.82 -0.88
N VAL A 96 2.61 -12.49 -0.98
CA VAL A 96 3.16 -12.99 -2.24
C VAL A 96 3.65 -14.42 -2.09
N MET A 97 3.67 -15.15 -3.20
CA MET A 97 4.51 -16.33 -3.35
C MET A 97 5.93 -15.86 -3.66
N TRP A 98 6.94 -16.45 -3.03
CA TRP A 98 8.32 -16.05 -3.27
C TRP A 98 9.30 -17.20 -3.10
N ILE A 99 10.48 -17.02 -3.69
CA ILE A 99 11.59 -17.98 -3.65
C ILE A 99 12.79 -17.28 -3.01
N PRO A 100 13.24 -17.69 -1.81
CA PRO A 100 14.37 -17.03 -1.16
C PRO A 100 15.70 -17.18 -1.91
N TYR A 101 15.85 -18.27 -2.66
CA TYR A 101 17.05 -18.60 -3.43
C TYR A 101 16.65 -19.02 -4.84
N LEU A 102 16.74 -18.09 -5.79
CA LEU A 102 16.52 -18.35 -7.20
C LEU A 102 17.88 -18.51 -7.90
N GLN A 103 18.04 -19.61 -8.64
CA GLN A 103 19.18 -19.86 -9.53
C GLN A 103 18.68 -20.01 -10.96
N GLY A 104 19.40 -19.40 -11.92
CA GLY A 104 18.94 -19.32 -13.30
C GLY A 104 17.61 -18.59 -13.40
N GLU A 105 16.70 -19.13 -14.21
CA GLU A 105 15.36 -18.60 -14.42
C GLU A 105 14.29 -19.65 -14.11
N LEU A 106 13.05 -19.19 -13.91
CA LEU A 106 11.90 -20.08 -13.78
C LEU A 106 11.40 -20.47 -15.17
N ARG A 107 11.13 -21.76 -15.38
CA ARG A 107 10.48 -22.29 -16.58
C ARG A 107 9.51 -23.41 -16.22
N TYR A 108 8.44 -23.54 -17.00
CA TYR A 108 7.51 -24.65 -16.87
C TYR A 108 8.12 -25.92 -17.49
N ASN A 109 8.34 -26.97 -16.69
CA ASN A 109 8.79 -28.27 -17.17
C ASN A 109 7.56 -29.11 -17.58
N GLU A 110 7.33 -29.23 -18.89
CA GLU A 110 6.16 -29.95 -19.43
C GLU A 110 6.14 -31.44 -19.09
N GLU A 111 7.31 -32.08 -19.02
CA GLU A 111 7.41 -33.51 -18.72
C GLU A 111 6.98 -33.81 -17.29
N LYS A 112 7.29 -32.90 -16.36
CA LYS A 112 6.96 -33.05 -14.94
C LYS A 112 5.69 -32.32 -14.53
N GLY A 113 5.19 -31.39 -15.35
CA GLY A 113 4.01 -30.57 -15.05
C GLY A 113 4.23 -29.57 -13.90
N VAL A 114 5.48 -29.17 -13.64
CA VAL A 114 5.87 -28.30 -12.53
C VAL A 114 6.73 -27.15 -13.02
N ILE A 115 6.68 -26.01 -12.32
CA ILE A 115 7.66 -24.92 -12.52
C ILE A 115 8.98 -25.34 -11.88
N GLN A 116 10.07 -25.24 -12.63
CA GLN A 116 11.42 -25.56 -12.17
C GLN A 116 12.37 -24.40 -12.44
N MET A 117 13.44 -24.35 -11.66
CA MET A 117 14.60 -23.52 -11.98
C MET A 117 15.37 -24.17 -13.13
N TYR A 118 15.78 -23.36 -14.09
CA TYR A 118 16.48 -23.77 -15.30
C TYR A 118 17.70 -22.88 -15.50
N ASP A 119 18.84 -23.49 -15.78
CA ASP A 119 20.07 -22.80 -16.15
C ASP A 119 20.15 -22.72 -17.69
N PRO A 120 19.93 -21.54 -18.31
CA PRO A 120 19.98 -21.41 -19.76
C PRO A 120 21.40 -21.55 -20.32
N GLU A 121 22.45 -21.33 -19.52
CA GLU A 121 23.84 -21.46 -19.99
C GLU A 121 24.27 -22.92 -20.10
N LYS A 122 23.81 -23.75 -19.14
CA LYS A 122 24.11 -25.19 -19.11
C LYS A 122 23.01 -26.07 -19.73
N GLU A 123 21.91 -25.44 -20.12
CA GLU A 123 20.69 -26.09 -20.62
C GLU A 123 20.13 -27.16 -19.66
N GLU A 124 20.26 -26.97 -18.34
CA GLU A 124 19.91 -27.98 -17.33
C GLU A 124 18.78 -27.55 -16.37
N TRP A 125 17.99 -28.53 -15.93
CA TRP A 125 17.00 -28.33 -14.87
C TRP A 125 17.67 -28.39 -13.49
N LEU A 126 17.60 -27.29 -12.75
CA LEU A 126 18.18 -27.15 -11.40
C LEU A 126 17.26 -27.66 -10.29
N GLY A 127 16.02 -28.04 -10.64
CA GLY A 127 15.04 -28.61 -9.71
C GLY A 127 13.89 -27.67 -9.38
N THR A 128 13.03 -28.10 -8.46
CA THR A 128 11.84 -27.34 -8.06
C THR A 128 12.24 -26.21 -7.10
N PRO A 129 11.78 -24.97 -7.32
CA PRO A 129 12.08 -23.87 -6.41
C PRO A 129 11.41 -24.07 -5.04
N GLU A 130 12.07 -23.55 -4.00
CA GLU A 130 11.52 -23.56 -2.64
C GLU A 130 10.48 -22.44 -2.47
N TRP A 131 9.27 -22.68 -2.96
CA TRP A 131 8.16 -21.75 -2.83
C TRP A 131 7.77 -21.54 -1.36
N ARG A 132 7.71 -20.27 -0.96
CA ARG A 132 7.19 -19.83 0.33
C ARG A 132 6.12 -18.77 0.11
N ALA A 133 5.32 -18.53 1.15
CA ALA A 133 4.49 -17.34 1.21
C ALA A 133 5.18 -16.30 2.09
N GLY A 134 5.05 -15.03 1.74
CA GLY A 134 5.67 -13.96 2.48
C GLY A 134 4.90 -12.65 2.42
N THR A 135 5.19 -11.76 3.36
CA THR A 135 4.68 -10.39 3.35
C THR A 135 5.71 -9.46 2.74
N VAL A 136 5.28 -8.58 1.85
CA VAL A 136 6.13 -7.51 1.32
C VAL A 136 6.36 -6.48 2.42
N GLY A 137 7.56 -6.46 3.01
CA GLY A 137 7.94 -5.49 4.04
C GLY A 137 8.44 -4.19 3.44
N GLN A 138 9.14 -4.26 2.31
CA GLN A 138 9.69 -3.10 1.60
C GLN A 138 9.65 -3.32 0.09
N VAL A 139 9.46 -2.22 -0.65
CA VAL A 139 9.52 -2.15 -2.11
C VAL A 139 10.74 -1.31 -2.52
N PRO A 140 11.23 -1.41 -3.77
CA PRO A 140 12.33 -0.58 -4.27
C PRO A 140 12.04 0.93 -4.12
N ASP A 141 13.05 1.71 -3.68
CA ASP A 141 12.94 3.16 -3.48
C ASP A 141 13.75 3.99 -4.50
N LYS A 142 14.85 3.41 -5.04
CA LYS A 142 15.80 4.14 -5.89
C LYS A 142 15.68 3.80 -7.37
N ASP A 143 15.64 2.51 -7.67
CA ASP A 143 15.55 2.03 -9.04
C ASP A 143 14.09 1.75 -9.43
N PRO A 144 13.64 2.18 -10.62
CA PRO A 144 12.32 1.83 -11.11
C PRO A 144 12.21 0.32 -11.38
N VAL A 145 11.04 -0.21 -11.08
CA VAL A 145 10.65 -1.58 -11.46
C VAL A 145 10.05 -1.54 -12.85
N VAL A 146 10.66 -2.27 -13.79
CA VAL A 146 10.20 -2.36 -15.18
C VAL A 146 9.67 -3.76 -15.47
N MET A 147 8.84 -3.90 -16.51
CA MET A 147 8.15 -5.16 -16.78
C MET A 147 9.11 -6.34 -17.03
N GLN A 148 10.27 -6.07 -17.61
CA GLN A 148 11.33 -7.06 -17.86
C GLN A 148 11.85 -7.70 -16.55
N ASP A 149 11.77 -6.98 -15.42
CA ASP A 149 12.21 -7.50 -14.12
C ASP A 149 11.39 -8.72 -13.64
N ILE A 150 10.21 -8.96 -14.24
CA ILE A 150 9.35 -10.12 -13.94
C ILE A 150 10.04 -11.44 -14.31
N GLU A 151 10.79 -11.45 -15.42
CA GLU A 151 11.54 -12.64 -15.88
C GLU A 151 12.96 -12.61 -15.35
N ASN A 152 13.67 -11.52 -15.60
CA ASN A 152 15.09 -11.38 -15.30
C ASN A 152 15.39 -9.98 -14.77
N PRO A 153 16.19 -9.83 -13.69
CA PRO A 153 16.49 -8.53 -13.14
C PRO A 153 17.26 -7.69 -14.17
N THR A 154 16.73 -6.52 -14.50
CA THR A 154 17.46 -5.53 -15.31
C THR A 154 18.65 -4.98 -14.54
N LYS A 155 19.62 -4.39 -15.24
CA LYS A 155 20.78 -3.75 -14.60
C LYS A 155 20.30 -2.60 -13.70
N LYS A 156 20.56 -2.72 -12.40
CA LYS A 156 20.23 -1.72 -11.38
C LYS A 156 21.47 -0.94 -10.97
N GLU A 157 21.29 0.33 -10.60
CA GLU A 157 22.39 1.13 -10.05
C GLU A 157 22.71 0.67 -8.62
N TRP A 158 21.68 0.32 -7.85
CA TRP A 158 21.82 -0.03 -6.45
C TRP A 158 21.73 -1.54 -6.20
N GLY A 159 22.35 -1.98 -5.11
CA GLY A 159 22.23 -3.34 -4.61
C GLY A 159 20.78 -3.73 -4.30
N VAL A 160 20.49 -5.03 -4.27
CA VAL A 160 19.14 -5.60 -4.10
C VAL A 160 18.42 -5.10 -2.82
N ASN A 161 19.15 -4.61 -1.83
CA ASN A 161 18.58 -4.01 -0.63
C ASN A 161 17.90 -2.64 -0.85
N TYR A 162 18.18 -1.98 -1.97
CA TYR A 162 17.55 -0.72 -2.41
C TYR A 162 16.72 -0.88 -3.69
N SER A 163 17.13 -1.81 -4.56
CA SER A 163 16.53 -2.04 -5.88
C SER A 163 15.60 -3.26 -5.93
N GLY A 164 15.53 -4.05 -4.86
CA GLY A 164 14.68 -5.22 -4.72
C GLY A 164 13.61 -5.09 -3.63
N PHE A 165 12.90 -6.18 -3.40
CA PHE A 165 11.82 -6.28 -2.42
C PHE A 165 12.31 -7.01 -1.18
N ARG A 166 12.01 -6.47 0.00
CA ARG A 166 12.20 -7.21 1.25
C ARG A 166 10.96 -8.05 1.52
N ILE A 167 11.11 -9.37 1.46
CA ILE A 167 10.03 -10.31 1.76
C ILE A 167 10.32 -11.02 3.08
N GLU A 168 9.34 -11.04 3.98
CA GLU A 168 9.40 -11.76 5.26
C GLU A 168 8.53 -13.02 5.16
N THR A 169 9.05 -14.19 5.53
CA THR A 169 8.28 -15.45 5.48
C THR A 169 7.06 -15.34 6.39
N PHE A 170 5.88 -15.72 5.87
CA PHE A 170 4.64 -15.53 6.59
C PHE A 170 4.54 -16.48 7.81
N PRO A 171 4.34 -15.96 9.04
CA PRO A 171 4.22 -16.78 10.24
C PRO A 171 2.81 -17.32 10.46
N ASP A 172 2.65 -18.24 11.41
CA ASP A 172 1.34 -18.79 11.77
C ASP A 172 0.44 -17.70 12.36
N PRO A 173 -0.72 -17.40 11.73
CA PRO A 173 -1.62 -16.39 12.26
C PRO A 173 -2.32 -16.79 13.56
N ASN A 174 -2.43 -18.10 13.86
CA ASN A 174 -3.11 -18.62 15.05
C ASN A 174 -2.16 -18.91 16.22
N SER A 175 -0.84 -18.81 16.01
CA SER A 175 0.16 -19.04 17.05
C SER A 175 0.76 -17.74 17.55
N ASP A 176 1.12 -17.69 18.83
CA ASP A 176 1.95 -16.62 19.39
C ASP A 176 3.42 -16.74 18.92
N ASN A 177 3.84 -17.91 18.44
CA ASN A 177 5.16 -18.09 17.85
C ASN A 177 5.18 -17.48 16.43
N LYS A 178 5.97 -16.41 16.26
CA LYS A 178 6.16 -15.70 14.99
C LYS A 178 7.56 -15.88 14.39
N ASP A 179 8.29 -16.94 14.75
CA ASP A 179 9.70 -17.17 14.35
C ASP A 179 9.92 -17.15 12.82
N HIS A 180 8.92 -17.56 12.04
CA HIS A 180 8.98 -17.48 10.57
C HIS A 180 9.15 -16.04 10.07
N SER A 181 8.60 -15.03 10.75
CA SER A 181 8.75 -13.62 10.36
C SER A 181 10.20 -13.14 10.42
N LEU A 182 11.07 -13.80 11.19
CA LEU A 182 12.50 -13.52 11.25
C LEU A 182 13.23 -13.97 9.97
N GLN A 183 12.62 -14.85 9.18
CA GLN A 183 13.19 -15.34 7.93
C GLN A 183 12.82 -14.41 6.78
N TYR A 184 13.65 -13.38 6.58
CA TYR A 184 13.47 -12.40 5.50
C TYR A 184 14.65 -12.39 4.52
N ARG A 185 14.39 -11.87 3.31
CA ARG A 185 15.45 -11.60 2.34
C ARG A 185 15.05 -10.45 1.42
N TYR A 186 16.07 -9.76 0.90
CA TYR A 186 15.91 -8.91 -0.27
C TYR A 186 16.04 -9.75 -1.54
N VAL A 187 15.03 -9.67 -2.41
CA VAL A 187 14.98 -10.42 -3.67
C VAL A 187 14.54 -9.52 -4.83
N HIS A 188 14.88 -9.91 -6.05
CA HIS A 188 14.38 -9.25 -7.25
C HIS A 188 12.96 -9.71 -7.58
N LEU A 189 12.28 -8.98 -8.47
CA LEU A 189 10.87 -9.24 -8.81
C LEU A 189 10.66 -10.63 -9.42
N ASN A 190 11.62 -11.15 -10.19
CA ASN A 190 11.54 -12.49 -10.77
C ASN A 190 11.38 -13.63 -9.75
N SER A 191 11.79 -13.40 -8.51
CA SER A 191 11.64 -14.33 -7.39
C SER A 191 10.28 -14.23 -6.70
N ILE A 192 9.38 -13.38 -7.18
CA ILE A 192 8.07 -13.08 -6.58
C ILE A 192 6.95 -13.38 -7.58
N LYS A 193 5.84 -13.91 -7.08
CA LYS A 193 4.57 -14.07 -7.80
C LYS A 193 3.41 -13.63 -6.90
N PRO A 194 2.34 -13.03 -7.45
CA PRO A 194 1.19 -12.63 -6.65
C PRO A 194 0.53 -13.84 -5.97
N PHE A 195 0.18 -13.71 -4.69
CA PHE A 195 -0.26 -14.87 -3.90
C PHE A 195 -1.54 -15.54 -4.39
N ASN A 196 -2.46 -14.80 -5.03
CA ASN A 196 -3.69 -15.37 -5.58
C ASN A 196 -3.41 -16.52 -6.57
N TYR A 197 -2.24 -16.53 -7.22
CA TYR A 197 -1.80 -17.56 -8.15
C TYR A 197 -0.99 -18.69 -7.49
N TYR A 198 -1.11 -18.91 -6.17
CA TYR A 198 -0.33 -19.94 -5.46
C TYR A 198 -0.49 -21.35 -6.06
N GLN A 199 -1.68 -21.74 -6.51
CA GLN A 199 -1.87 -23.07 -7.12
C GLN A 199 -1.15 -23.20 -8.46
N PHE A 200 -0.98 -22.10 -9.20
CA PHE A 200 -0.16 -22.11 -10.41
C PHE A 200 1.32 -22.36 -10.04
N CYS A 201 1.82 -21.65 -9.02
CA CYS A 201 3.19 -21.83 -8.53
C CYS A 201 3.45 -23.25 -8.02
N LEU A 202 2.45 -23.88 -7.42
CA LEU A 202 2.52 -25.19 -6.78
C LEU A 202 1.99 -26.32 -7.67
N SER A 203 1.72 -26.04 -8.95
CA SER A 203 1.21 -27.04 -9.89
C SER A 203 2.15 -28.25 -9.94
N GLY A 204 1.56 -29.44 -9.76
CA GLY A 204 2.27 -30.73 -9.75
C GLY A 204 3.13 -30.99 -8.50
N ILE A 205 3.11 -30.11 -7.49
CA ILE A 205 3.77 -30.32 -6.19
C ILE A 205 2.73 -30.80 -5.17
N SER A 206 3.02 -31.89 -4.47
CA SER A 206 2.11 -32.42 -3.44
C SER A 206 1.90 -31.42 -2.31
N GLU A 207 0.68 -31.28 -1.79
CA GLU A 207 0.38 -30.43 -0.63
C GLU A 207 1.24 -30.77 0.60
N THR A 208 1.65 -32.03 0.74
CA THR A 208 2.55 -32.48 1.82
C THR A 208 3.98 -31.94 1.72
N GLU A 209 4.37 -31.44 0.54
CA GLU A 209 5.67 -30.86 0.25
C GLU A 209 5.64 -29.32 0.29
N TRP A 210 4.46 -28.72 0.47
CA TRP A 210 4.33 -27.26 0.54
C TRP A 210 5.01 -26.73 1.80
N HIS A 211 5.73 -25.61 1.66
CA HIS A 211 6.25 -24.92 2.83
C HIS A 211 5.08 -24.41 3.68
N VAL A 212 5.16 -24.62 5.00
CA VAL A 212 4.06 -24.36 5.94
C VAL A 212 3.55 -22.91 5.91
N SER A 213 4.41 -21.94 5.58
CA SER A 213 4.03 -20.53 5.41
C SER A 213 2.89 -20.33 4.39
N ILE A 214 2.77 -21.21 3.39
CA ILE A 214 1.71 -21.14 2.40
C ILE A 214 0.36 -21.42 3.07
N LEU A 215 0.30 -22.46 3.91
CA LEU A 215 -0.91 -22.78 4.69
C LEU A 215 -1.26 -21.65 5.65
N PHE A 216 -0.25 -21.03 6.29
CA PHE A 216 -0.45 -19.86 7.14
C PHE A 216 -1.04 -18.68 6.36
N ALA A 217 -0.54 -18.39 5.16
CA ALA A 217 -1.06 -17.33 4.31
C ALA A 217 -2.49 -17.64 3.83
N LEU A 218 -2.80 -18.90 3.49
CA LEU A 218 -4.16 -19.32 3.16
C LEU A 218 -5.13 -19.10 4.33
N THR A 219 -4.70 -19.30 5.57
CA THR A 219 -5.52 -19.07 6.77
C THR A 219 -6.06 -17.65 6.84
N VAL A 220 -5.36 -16.62 6.36
CA VAL A 220 -5.81 -15.22 6.48
C VAL A 220 -6.56 -14.67 5.25
N MET A 221 -6.86 -15.51 4.25
CA MET A 221 -7.41 -15.06 2.96
C MET A 221 -8.86 -14.56 3.01
N SER A 222 -9.60 -14.89 4.08
CA SER A 222 -10.94 -14.36 4.36
C SER A 222 -10.89 -13.28 5.45
N SER A 223 -9.90 -12.40 5.36
CA SER A 223 -9.77 -11.21 6.21
C SER A 223 -9.81 -9.92 5.39
N PHE A 224 -10.22 -8.81 6.00
CA PHE A 224 -10.11 -7.48 5.40
C PHE A 224 -9.83 -6.38 6.44
N SER A 225 -9.28 -5.26 5.98
CA SER A 225 -9.15 -4.04 6.79
C SER A 225 -9.24 -2.78 5.91
N LEU A 226 -9.74 -1.68 6.46
CA LEU A 226 -9.95 -0.43 5.73
C LEU A 226 -8.74 0.51 5.90
N LEU A 227 -8.31 1.14 4.82
CA LEU A 227 -7.20 2.08 4.77
C LEU A 227 -7.71 3.52 4.60
N GLY A 228 -7.19 4.45 5.40
CA GLY A 228 -7.43 5.88 5.17
C GLY A 228 -8.88 6.31 5.36
N LYS A 229 -9.51 5.92 6.47
CA LYS A 229 -10.87 6.35 6.85
C LYS A 229 -10.90 7.89 6.97
N ASN A 230 -11.56 8.57 6.04
CA ASN A 230 -11.36 10.02 5.82
C ASN A 230 -12.64 10.87 5.88
N ALA A 231 -13.83 10.28 5.70
CA ALA A 231 -15.10 10.99 5.81
C ALA A 231 -16.21 10.12 6.41
N PHE A 232 -17.20 10.78 7.00
CA PHE A 232 -18.41 10.18 7.54
C PHE A 232 -19.61 10.92 6.97
N MET A 233 -20.52 10.21 6.32
CA MET A 233 -21.72 10.82 5.71
C MET A 233 -22.95 9.97 5.96
N GLY A 234 -24.13 10.57 6.10
CA GLY A 234 -25.34 9.80 6.31
C GLY A 234 -26.56 10.58 6.76
N PHE A 235 -27.63 9.83 7.04
CA PHE A 235 -28.89 10.29 7.62
C PHE A 235 -29.29 9.33 8.74
N TRP A 236 -29.57 9.84 9.94
CA TRP A 236 -29.95 8.98 11.06
C TRP A 236 -31.09 8.00 10.68
N PRO A 237 -30.98 6.69 10.99
CA PRO A 237 -29.93 6.02 11.76
C PRO A 237 -28.82 5.36 10.91
N HIS A 238 -28.65 5.74 9.64
CA HIS A 238 -27.69 5.15 8.72
C HIS A 238 -26.56 6.12 8.36
N ALA A 239 -25.35 5.60 8.22
CA ALA A 239 -24.22 6.38 7.74
C ALA A 239 -23.21 5.50 7.01
N SER A 240 -22.23 6.11 6.39
CA SER A 240 -21.13 5.44 5.71
C SER A 240 -19.82 6.11 6.09
N ILE A 241 -18.79 5.29 6.31
CA ILE A 241 -17.40 5.73 6.52
C ILE A 241 -16.64 5.52 5.22
N TYR A 242 -16.16 6.60 4.63
CA TYR A 242 -15.42 6.61 3.38
C TYR A 242 -13.93 6.40 3.63
N CYS A 243 -13.31 5.60 2.77
CA CYS A 243 -11.95 5.11 2.91
C CYS A 243 -11.17 5.31 1.61
N SER A 244 -9.85 5.46 1.72
CA SER A 244 -8.97 5.57 0.56
C SER A 244 -8.63 4.21 -0.05
N GLY A 245 -8.73 3.13 0.73
CA GLY A 245 -8.41 1.78 0.27
C GLY A 245 -8.97 0.68 1.17
N ILE A 246 -8.82 -0.56 0.73
CA ILE A 246 -9.20 -1.77 1.45
C ILE A 246 -8.18 -2.88 1.18
N TRP A 247 -7.78 -3.55 2.24
CA TRP A 247 -7.06 -4.83 2.17
C TRP A 247 -8.07 -5.95 2.10
N ILE A 248 -7.97 -6.86 1.13
CA ILE A 248 -8.80 -8.07 1.07
C ILE A 248 -7.87 -9.27 0.88
N GLY A 249 -7.75 -10.10 1.91
CA GLY A 249 -6.83 -11.24 1.92
C GLY A 249 -5.39 -10.82 1.63
N ALA A 250 -4.89 -11.20 0.45
CA ALA A 250 -3.51 -10.97 0.04
C ALA A 250 -3.20 -9.54 -0.45
N GLU A 251 -4.18 -8.81 -1.00
CA GLU A 251 -3.91 -7.61 -1.82
C GLU A 251 -4.50 -6.32 -1.24
N LEU A 252 -3.90 -5.18 -1.59
CA LEU A 252 -4.44 -3.84 -1.35
C LEU A 252 -5.14 -3.32 -2.59
N TYR A 253 -6.34 -2.76 -2.39
CA TYR A 253 -7.13 -2.09 -3.40
C TYR A 253 -7.36 -0.63 -3.00
N VAL A 254 -7.14 0.30 -3.91
CA VAL A 254 -7.36 1.74 -3.69
C VAL A 254 -8.29 2.32 -4.75
N VAL A 255 -8.83 3.52 -4.47
CA VAL A 255 -9.62 4.26 -5.46
C VAL A 255 -8.80 4.46 -6.74
N GLY A 256 -9.42 4.12 -7.88
CA GLY A 256 -8.80 4.14 -9.20
C GLY A 256 -8.19 2.82 -9.66
N ASP A 257 -8.06 1.81 -8.79
CA ASP A 257 -7.64 0.47 -9.20
C ASP A 257 -8.72 -0.23 -10.04
N GLY A 258 -8.28 -1.02 -11.01
CA GLY A 258 -9.11 -2.03 -11.68
C GLY A 258 -9.10 -3.34 -10.91
N VAL A 259 -10.29 -3.89 -10.62
CA VAL A 259 -10.45 -5.15 -9.88
C VAL A 259 -11.31 -6.14 -10.64
N ARG A 260 -10.87 -7.38 -10.69
CA ARG A 260 -11.57 -8.49 -11.34
C ARG A 260 -12.71 -8.98 -10.44
N LEU A 261 -13.85 -9.27 -11.03
CA LEU A 261 -15.06 -9.66 -10.31
C LEU A 261 -15.41 -11.13 -10.53
N LYS A 262 -15.70 -11.82 -9.42
CA LYS A 262 -16.24 -13.18 -9.41
C LYS A 262 -17.55 -13.26 -10.23
N PRO A 263 -17.78 -14.32 -11.02
CA PRO A 263 -19.05 -14.52 -11.70
C PRO A 263 -20.20 -14.67 -10.70
N LEU A 264 -21.36 -14.10 -11.01
CA LEU A 264 -22.54 -14.24 -10.15
C LEU A 264 -22.96 -15.71 -10.07
N GLY A 265 -23.17 -16.21 -8.85
CA GLY A 265 -23.55 -17.60 -8.60
C GLY A 265 -22.39 -18.60 -8.53
N TYR A 266 -21.15 -18.16 -8.77
CA TYR A 266 -19.97 -19.01 -8.63
C TYR A 266 -19.75 -19.40 -7.16
N SER A 267 -19.53 -20.69 -6.93
CA SER A 267 -19.04 -21.27 -5.67
C SER A 267 -18.25 -22.55 -5.96
N LEU A 268 -17.53 -23.09 -4.97
CA LEU A 268 -16.77 -24.33 -5.15
C LEU A 268 -17.67 -25.51 -5.55
N ASP A 269 -18.90 -25.57 -5.02
CA ASP A 269 -19.88 -26.62 -5.32
C ASP A 269 -20.65 -26.37 -6.63
N ASN A 270 -20.61 -25.14 -7.15
CA ASN A 270 -21.28 -24.71 -8.37
C ASN A 270 -20.37 -23.78 -9.19
N PRO A 271 -19.35 -24.34 -9.86
CA PRO A 271 -18.42 -23.56 -10.67
C PRO A 271 -19.11 -23.15 -11.98
N VAL A 272 -19.74 -21.98 -11.97
CA VAL A 272 -20.48 -21.45 -13.13
C VAL A 272 -19.92 -20.11 -13.59
N GLY A 273 -19.90 -19.92 -14.91
CA GLY A 273 -19.51 -18.67 -15.56
C GLY A 273 -18.01 -18.42 -15.60
N GLU A 274 -17.63 -17.44 -16.40
CA GLU A 274 -16.25 -17.00 -16.59
C GLU A 274 -16.05 -15.60 -16.01
N VAL A 275 -14.83 -15.33 -15.55
CA VAL A 275 -14.45 -13.97 -15.13
C VAL A 275 -14.31 -13.13 -16.39
N THR A 276 -15.29 -12.26 -16.61
CA THR A 276 -15.29 -11.32 -17.73
C THR A 276 -15.33 -9.87 -17.27
N ASP A 277 -15.68 -9.65 -15.99
CA ASP A 277 -16.04 -8.33 -15.49
C ASP A 277 -14.92 -7.75 -14.64
N VAL A 278 -14.65 -6.46 -14.85
CA VAL A 278 -13.72 -5.65 -14.09
C VAL A 278 -14.42 -4.38 -13.62
N MET A 279 -14.25 -4.03 -12.36
CA MET A 279 -14.68 -2.74 -11.81
C MET A 279 -13.49 -1.80 -11.72
N ILE A 280 -13.65 -0.56 -12.17
CA ILE A 280 -12.74 0.54 -11.80
C ILE A 280 -13.32 1.21 -10.57
N ILE A 281 -12.60 1.14 -9.45
CA ILE A 281 -13.07 1.62 -8.15
C ILE A 281 -13.17 3.15 -8.16
N SER A 282 -14.36 3.68 -7.93
CA SER A 282 -14.58 5.11 -7.71
C SER A 282 -14.59 5.44 -6.22
N ASP A 283 -15.12 4.55 -5.38
CA ASP A 283 -15.29 4.76 -3.95
C ASP A 283 -15.21 3.47 -3.14
N ILE A 284 -14.73 3.58 -1.91
CA ILE A 284 -14.69 2.48 -0.94
C ILE A 284 -15.27 3.01 0.36
N HIS A 285 -16.34 2.38 0.84
CA HIS A 285 -16.97 2.80 2.09
C HIS A 285 -17.51 1.62 2.89
N MET A 286 -17.72 1.89 4.18
CA MET A 286 -18.38 0.99 5.10
C MET A 286 -19.68 1.60 5.56
N ASP A 287 -20.78 0.97 5.20
CA ASP A 287 -22.11 1.32 5.69
C ASP A 287 -22.28 0.87 7.13
N LEU A 288 -22.85 1.76 7.93
CA LEU A 288 -23.28 1.59 9.31
C LEU A 288 -24.81 1.65 9.31
N ASN A 289 -25.44 0.50 9.52
CA ASN A 289 -26.88 0.37 9.57
C ASN A 289 -27.36 0.32 11.01
N ASN A 290 -28.35 1.15 11.33
CA ASN A 290 -28.89 1.33 12.68
C ASN A 290 -27.77 1.69 13.67
N CYS A 291 -27.23 2.89 13.51
CA CYS A 291 -26.22 3.45 14.41
C CYS A 291 -26.73 3.52 15.85
N ILE A 292 -25.83 3.32 16.81
CA ILE A 292 -26.13 3.28 18.24
C ILE A 292 -25.55 4.53 18.90
N ASP A 293 -26.40 5.36 19.51
CA ASP A 293 -26.00 6.63 20.13
C ASP A 293 -25.60 6.49 21.62
N ASP A 294 -25.70 5.29 22.20
CA ASP A 294 -25.26 5.01 23.56
C ASP A 294 -23.72 5.09 23.67
N PRO A 295 -23.16 6.08 24.41
CA PRO A 295 -21.72 6.21 24.57
C PRO A 295 -21.06 5.00 25.23
N LYS A 296 -21.82 4.22 26.02
CA LYS A 296 -21.32 3.04 26.74
C LYS A 296 -21.35 1.77 25.89
N SER A 297 -22.05 1.79 24.76
CA SER A 297 -22.05 0.67 23.82
C SER A 297 -20.63 0.40 23.31
N SER A 298 -20.25 -0.87 23.20
CA SER A 298 -19.02 -1.28 22.50
C SER A 298 -19.17 -1.22 20.97
N LEU A 299 -20.40 -1.10 20.46
CA LEU A 299 -20.73 -1.10 19.04
C LEU A 299 -21.12 0.30 18.56
N LEU A 300 -20.71 0.64 17.33
CA LEU A 300 -21.14 1.86 16.63
C LEU A 300 -22.50 1.72 15.94
N CYS A 301 -22.87 0.51 15.52
CA CYS A 301 -24.10 0.20 14.80
C CYS A 301 -24.48 -1.27 14.96
N GLU A 302 -25.72 -1.63 14.65
CA GLU A 302 -26.18 -3.03 14.69
C GLU A 302 -25.57 -3.89 13.57
N LYS A 303 -25.42 -3.33 12.36
CA LYS A 303 -24.90 -4.04 11.20
C LYS A 303 -24.02 -3.14 10.36
N HIS A 304 -22.84 -3.62 9.99
CA HIS A 304 -21.95 -2.95 9.05
C HIS A 304 -21.79 -3.78 7.76
N THR A 305 -21.57 -3.11 6.64
CA THR A 305 -21.24 -3.74 5.36
C THR A 305 -20.23 -2.90 4.60
N VAL A 306 -19.19 -3.55 4.07
CA VAL A 306 -18.20 -2.87 3.23
C VAL A 306 -18.61 -2.98 1.76
N ARG A 307 -18.47 -1.87 1.04
CA ARG A 307 -18.88 -1.69 -0.33
C ARG A 307 -17.77 -1.05 -1.15
N LEU A 308 -17.68 -1.48 -2.39
CA LEU A 308 -16.88 -0.86 -3.42
C LEU A 308 -17.83 -0.39 -4.50
N ASP A 309 -17.77 0.89 -4.83
CA ASP A 309 -18.49 1.47 -5.95
C ASP A 309 -17.54 1.68 -7.12
N GLY A 310 -18.10 1.60 -8.32
CA GLY A 310 -17.32 1.83 -9.53
C GLY A 310 -18.09 1.55 -10.81
N LYS A 311 -17.45 1.88 -11.93
CA LYS A 311 -17.94 1.48 -13.25
C LYS A 311 -17.45 0.07 -13.56
N ILE A 312 -18.37 -0.78 -14.03
CA ILE A 312 -18.06 -2.14 -14.42
C ILE A 312 -17.95 -2.23 -15.93
N TYR A 313 -16.79 -2.71 -16.37
CA TYR A 313 -16.48 -3.08 -17.74
C TYR A 313 -16.48 -4.60 -17.86
N THR A 314 -16.73 -5.10 -19.07
CA THR A 314 -16.78 -6.53 -19.35
C THR A 314 -16.12 -6.84 -20.68
N LEU A 315 -15.47 -7.99 -20.78
CA LEU A 315 -14.99 -8.56 -22.04
C LEU A 315 -16.09 -9.34 -22.79
N SER A 316 -17.27 -9.54 -22.17
CA SER A 316 -18.37 -10.30 -22.77
C SER A 316 -19.36 -9.36 -23.49
N PRO A 317 -19.50 -9.45 -24.83
CA PRO A 317 -20.49 -8.68 -25.57
C PRO A 317 -21.94 -9.02 -25.17
N GLU A 318 -22.19 -10.25 -24.68
CA GLU A 318 -23.53 -10.66 -24.25
C GLU A 318 -23.98 -9.94 -22.98
N ARG A 319 -23.01 -9.52 -22.15
CA ARG A 319 -23.23 -8.84 -20.87
C ARG A 319 -23.10 -7.32 -20.98
N ALA A 320 -22.76 -6.81 -22.16
CA ALA A 320 -22.63 -5.40 -22.42
C ALA A 320 -23.98 -4.68 -22.27
N TYR A 321 -23.95 -3.49 -21.68
CA TYR A 321 -25.08 -2.58 -21.65
C TYR A 321 -25.52 -2.21 -23.06
N ARG A 322 -26.83 -2.14 -23.26
CA ARG A 322 -27.45 -1.64 -24.49
C ARG A 322 -28.45 -0.57 -24.12
N ALA A 323 -28.34 0.59 -24.75
CA ALA A 323 -29.29 1.66 -24.51
C ALA A 323 -30.69 1.22 -24.97
N PRO A 324 -31.77 1.69 -24.31
CA PRO A 324 -33.12 1.41 -24.75
C PRO A 324 -33.33 1.80 -26.23
N GLY A 325 -33.74 0.84 -27.06
CA GLY A 325 -33.95 1.05 -28.49
C GLY A 325 -32.72 0.85 -29.38
N GLU A 326 -31.55 0.55 -28.81
CA GLU A 326 -30.36 0.19 -29.58
C GLU A 326 -30.53 -1.22 -30.20
N THR A 327 -30.24 -1.32 -31.50
CA THR A 327 -30.33 -2.57 -32.26
C THR A 327 -28.96 -2.92 -32.85
N GLY A 328 -28.63 -4.21 -32.92
CA GLY A 328 -27.32 -4.70 -33.37
C GLY A 328 -26.40 -5.16 -32.23
N PRO A 329 -25.14 -5.53 -32.55
CA PRO A 329 -24.15 -5.90 -31.54
C PRO A 329 -23.74 -4.68 -30.69
N PRO A 330 -23.39 -4.86 -29.42
CA PRO A 330 -22.91 -3.77 -28.58
C PRO A 330 -21.61 -3.19 -29.14
N LYS A 331 -21.41 -1.90 -28.93
CA LYS A 331 -20.18 -1.22 -29.34
C LYS A 331 -19.16 -1.27 -28.20
N PRO A 332 -17.91 -1.68 -28.47
CA PRO A 332 -16.86 -1.59 -27.47
C PRO A 332 -16.48 -0.12 -27.23
N ILE A 333 -15.87 0.15 -26.09
CA ILE A 333 -15.27 1.45 -25.80
C ILE A 333 -14.11 1.72 -26.77
N SER A 334 -13.84 2.99 -27.05
CA SER A 334 -12.72 3.37 -27.92
C SER A 334 -11.37 3.14 -27.23
N GLN A 335 -10.29 3.09 -28.00
CA GLN A 335 -8.93 3.02 -27.45
C GLN A 335 -8.59 4.24 -26.57
N GLU A 336 -9.05 5.42 -26.96
CA GLU A 336 -8.88 6.65 -26.18
C GLU A 336 -9.60 6.56 -24.82
N GLU A 337 -10.84 6.04 -24.82
CA GLU A 337 -11.59 5.83 -23.58
C GLU A 337 -10.92 4.77 -22.71
N MET A 338 -10.43 3.69 -23.31
CA MET A 338 -9.71 2.63 -22.61
C MET A 338 -8.45 3.16 -21.90
N ALA A 339 -7.61 3.93 -22.59
CA ALA A 339 -6.41 4.53 -22.02
C ALA A 339 -6.75 5.47 -20.84
N LYS A 340 -7.88 6.20 -20.93
CA LYS A 340 -8.35 7.05 -19.84
C LYS A 340 -8.88 6.27 -18.64
N VAL A 341 -9.61 5.18 -18.89
CA VAL A 341 -10.28 4.36 -17.87
C VAL A 341 -9.28 3.55 -17.07
N PHE A 342 -8.41 2.81 -17.77
CA PHE A 342 -7.48 1.88 -17.12
C PHE A 342 -6.12 2.49 -16.80
N LYS A 343 -5.83 3.71 -17.31
CA LYS A 343 -4.54 4.40 -17.15
C LYS A 343 -3.34 3.58 -17.68
N ASP A 344 -3.62 2.59 -18.52
CA ASP A 344 -2.66 1.68 -19.11
C ASP A 344 -3.12 1.32 -20.54
N VAL A 345 -2.23 1.51 -21.51
CA VAL A 345 -2.50 1.23 -22.93
C VAL A 345 -2.47 -0.26 -23.24
N GLY A 346 -1.76 -1.07 -22.43
CA GLY A 346 -1.63 -2.51 -22.64
C GLY A 346 -2.94 -3.28 -22.39
N MET A 347 -3.94 -2.65 -21.79
CA MET A 347 -5.25 -3.24 -21.50
C MET A 347 -6.05 -3.63 -22.75
N ALA A 348 -5.68 -3.11 -23.92
CA ALA A 348 -6.22 -3.56 -25.20
C ALA A 348 -5.85 -5.03 -25.50
N GLY A 349 -4.76 -5.54 -24.91
CA GLY A 349 -4.32 -6.93 -25.04
C GLY A 349 -5.29 -7.96 -24.46
N TRP A 350 -6.21 -7.54 -23.57
CA TRP A 350 -7.30 -8.41 -23.09
C TRP A 350 -8.43 -8.59 -24.10
N GLY A 351 -8.58 -7.66 -25.05
CA GLY A 351 -9.65 -7.66 -26.06
C GLY A 351 -10.57 -6.44 -25.99
N SER A 352 -11.74 -6.58 -26.59
CA SER A 352 -12.75 -5.51 -26.68
C SER A 352 -13.48 -5.34 -25.34
N TRP A 353 -13.37 -4.14 -24.76
CA TRP A 353 -14.05 -3.80 -23.51
C TRP A 353 -15.41 -3.15 -23.76
N TYR A 354 -16.41 -3.51 -22.96
CA TYR A 354 -17.76 -2.97 -23.00
C TYR A 354 -18.19 -2.49 -21.62
N LEU A 355 -18.99 -1.43 -21.53
CA LEU A 355 -19.66 -1.08 -20.27
C LEU A 355 -20.74 -2.10 -19.95
N ARG A 356 -20.85 -2.51 -18.68
CA ARG A 356 -21.85 -3.49 -18.22
C ARG A 356 -23.20 -2.86 -17.84
N HIS A 357 -23.21 -1.58 -17.53
CA HIS A 357 -24.41 -0.83 -17.14
C HIS A 357 -24.45 0.54 -17.80
N ASP A 358 -25.51 1.30 -17.52
CA ASP A 358 -25.66 2.67 -18.00
C ASP A 358 -24.40 3.49 -17.65
N PRO A 359 -23.79 4.20 -18.63
CA PRO A 359 -22.56 4.98 -18.41
C PRO A 359 -22.67 6.08 -17.34
N ASN A 360 -23.89 6.51 -17.02
CA ASN A 360 -24.18 7.56 -16.05
C ASN A 360 -24.42 7.01 -14.63
N LEU A 361 -24.46 5.69 -14.47
CA LEU A 361 -24.63 5.04 -13.18
C LEU A 361 -23.33 4.38 -12.75
N GLU A 362 -23.22 4.12 -11.45
CA GLU A 362 -22.17 3.28 -10.87
C GLU A 362 -22.82 2.02 -10.30
N SER A 363 -22.02 0.96 -10.23
CA SER A 363 -22.43 -0.30 -9.60
C SER A 363 -21.71 -0.47 -8.27
N GLN A 364 -22.41 -1.09 -7.33
CA GLN A 364 -21.88 -1.40 -6.02
C GLN A 364 -21.67 -2.92 -5.88
N VAL A 365 -20.52 -3.33 -5.36
CA VAL A 365 -20.21 -4.73 -5.03
C VAL A 365 -19.74 -4.87 -3.58
N SER A 366 -19.83 -6.08 -3.04
CA SER A 366 -19.20 -6.42 -1.76
C SER A 366 -17.74 -6.86 -1.98
N GLN A 367 -16.95 -6.83 -0.91
CA GLN A 367 -15.58 -7.33 -0.91
C GLN A 367 -15.46 -8.82 -1.32
N ASP A 368 -16.51 -9.63 -1.09
CA ASP A 368 -16.56 -11.05 -1.47
C ASP A 368 -16.61 -11.28 -2.99
N MET A 369 -16.99 -10.25 -3.77
CA MET A 369 -17.02 -10.29 -5.23
C MET A 369 -15.66 -10.03 -5.86
N VAL A 370 -14.75 -9.33 -5.18
CA VAL A 370 -13.41 -9.02 -5.68
C VAL A 370 -12.57 -10.29 -5.64
N ILE A 371 -11.88 -10.63 -6.73
CA ILE A 371 -10.96 -11.79 -6.75
C ILE A 371 -9.48 -11.40 -6.82
N GLY A 372 -9.17 -10.25 -7.41
CA GLY A 372 -7.80 -9.76 -7.51
C GLY A 372 -7.71 -8.46 -8.31
N ARG A 373 -6.54 -7.80 -8.25
CA ARG A 373 -6.25 -6.65 -9.12
C ARG A 373 -6.25 -7.07 -10.60
N LEU A 374 -6.59 -6.13 -11.49
CA LEU A 374 -6.41 -6.30 -12.93
C LEU A 374 -4.97 -5.98 -13.29
N PHE A 375 -4.24 -6.96 -13.81
CA PHE A 375 -2.90 -6.76 -14.34
C PHE A 375 -2.93 -6.48 -15.83
N ASP A 376 -1.87 -5.84 -16.28
CA ASP A 376 -1.53 -5.80 -17.70
C ASP A 376 -1.42 -7.25 -18.24
N PRO A 377 -2.00 -7.54 -19.41
CA PRO A 377 -2.04 -8.90 -19.94
C PRO A 377 -0.64 -9.43 -20.28
N GLU A 378 0.30 -8.58 -20.68
CA GLU A 378 1.69 -8.94 -20.94
C GLU A 378 2.42 -9.26 -19.63
N ALA A 379 2.26 -8.41 -18.61
CA ALA A 379 2.81 -8.69 -17.28
C ALA A 379 2.30 -10.02 -16.71
N LEU A 380 1.01 -10.33 -16.88
CA LEU A 380 0.46 -11.61 -16.44
C LEU A 380 1.06 -12.79 -17.22
N LYS A 381 1.24 -12.65 -18.54
CA LYS A 381 1.88 -13.68 -19.37
C LYS A 381 3.31 -13.95 -18.90
N LEU A 382 4.07 -12.90 -18.62
CA LEU A 382 5.45 -13.00 -18.09
C LEU A 382 5.47 -13.66 -16.70
N TYR A 383 4.52 -13.35 -15.82
CA TYR A 383 4.44 -14.00 -14.52
C TYR A 383 4.14 -15.50 -14.62
N MET A 384 3.32 -15.90 -15.59
CA MET A 384 2.94 -17.30 -15.77
C MET A 384 3.97 -18.10 -16.60
N GLN A 385 4.84 -17.43 -17.37
CA GLN A 385 5.94 -18.05 -18.14
C GLN A 385 5.49 -19.26 -18.98
N THR A 386 4.35 -19.13 -19.64
CA THR A 386 3.78 -20.20 -20.46
C THR A 386 3.26 -19.65 -21.76
N GLU A 387 3.90 -20.11 -22.84
CA GLU A 387 3.48 -19.82 -24.21
C GLU A 387 2.19 -20.55 -24.58
N LYS A 388 1.81 -21.59 -23.83
CA LYS A 388 0.64 -22.44 -24.08
C LYS A 388 -0.64 -21.99 -23.38
N LEU A 389 -0.59 -21.01 -22.47
CA LEU A 389 -1.82 -20.34 -22.03
C LEU A 389 -2.27 -19.33 -23.09
N GLU A 390 -2.84 -19.87 -24.16
CA GLU A 390 -3.69 -19.12 -25.10
C GLU A 390 -4.94 -18.59 -24.37
N PRO A 391 -5.34 -17.33 -24.59
CA PRO A 391 -4.73 -16.11 -24.04
C PRO A 391 -4.89 -16.00 -22.51
N SER A 392 -4.35 -14.96 -21.90
CA SER A 392 -4.64 -14.50 -20.55
C SER A 392 -6.15 -14.52 -20.29
N HIS A 393 -6.65 -15.46 -19.47
CA HIS A 393 -8.04 -15.44 -19.00
C HIS A 393 -8.07 -14.66 -17.69
N LEU A 394 -8.99 -13.70 -17.56
CA LEU A 394 -9.12 -12.92 -16.32
C LEU A 394 -9.39 -13.79 -15.08
N GLY A 395 -9.79 -15.05 -15.25
CA GLY A 395 -10.16 -15.97 -14.18
C GLY A 395 -9.13 -17.04 -13.81
N LEU A 396 -7.87 -16.91 -14.24
CA LEU A 396 -6.82 -17.92 -13.98
C LEU A 396 -6.68 -18.33 -12.50
N ASP A 397 -6.85 -17.39 -11.59
CA ASP A 397 -6.75 -17.58 -10.13
C ASP A 397 -8.12 -17.69 -9.43
N LEU A 398 -9.25 -17.73 -10.17
CA LEU A 398 -10.59 -17.74 -9.59
C LEU A 398 -10.76 -18.89 -8.60
N PHE A 399 -10.43 -20.12 -9.02
CA PHE A 399 -10.54 -21.29 -8.15
C PHE A 399 -9.61 -21.15 -6.94
N SER A 400 -8.37 -20.69 -7.14
CA SER A 400 -7.36 -20.50 -6.10
C SER A 400 -7.84 -19.54 -5.02
N VAL A 401 -8.40 -18.38 -5.39
CA VAL A 401 -8.90 -17.36 -4.46
C VAL A 401 -10.13 -17.86 -3.69
N ILE A 402 -11.08 -18.51 -4.37
CA ILE A 402 -12.29 -19.02 -3.70
C ILE A 402 -11.96 -20.18 -2.76
N TYR A 403 -11.06 -21.08 -3.16
CA TYR A 403 -10.57 -22.14 -2.29
C TYR A 403 -9.84 -21.57 -1.08
N ALA A 404 -8.96 -20.58 -1.26
CA ALA A 404 -8.22 -19.97 -0.17
C ALA A 404 -9.15 -19.29 0.86
N ARG A 405 -10.20 -18.61 0.40
CA ARG A 405 -11.24 -18.05 1.29
C ARG A 405 -12.02 -19.14 2.02
N TRP A 406 -12.36 -20.24 1.34
CA TRP A 406 -12.98 -21.38 1.99
C TRP A 406 -12.07 -21.97 3.08
N PHE A 407 -10.78 -22.18 2.77
CA PHE A 407 -9.78 -22.68 3.70
C PHE A 407 -9.65 -21.77 4.93
N SER A 408 -9.51 -20.47 4.72
CA SER A 408 -9.49 -19.46 5.78
C SER A 408 -10.69 -19.56 6.70
N ARG A 409 -11.92 -19.70 6.17
CA ARG A 409 -13.14 -19.85 6.98
C ARG A 409 -13.16 -21.11 7.85
N GLN A 410 -12.35 -22.12 7.53
CA GLN A 410 -12.24 -23.35 8.32
C GLN A 410 -11.08 -23.31 9.34
N ARG A 411 -10.11 -22.41 9.16
CA ARG A 411 -8.82 -22.47 9.86
C ARG A 411 -8.46 -21.21 10.62
N ASP A 412 -9.05 -20.07 10.29
CA ASP A 412 -8.77 -18.81 10.98
C ASP A 412 -9.56 -18.71 12.27
N ASP A 413 -8.88 -18.88 13.41
CA ASP A 413 -9.50 -18.89 14.74
C ASP A 413 -10.13 -17.53 15.10
N ARG A 414 -9.78 -16.47 14.36
CA ARG A 414 -10.29 -15.12 14.55
C ARG A 414 -11.64 -14.91 13.88
N ILE A 415 -12.05 -15.79 12.95
CA ILE A 415 -13.37 -15.73 12.30
C ILE A 415 -14.40 -16.38 13.23
N PRO A 416 -15.39 -15.62 13.76
CA PRO A 416 -16.39 -16.19 14.65
C PRO A 416 -17.29 -17.20 13.93
N GLU A 417 -17.86 -18.14 14.68
CA GLU A 417 -18.81 -19.13 14.15
C GLU A 417 -19.99 -18.45 13.42
N GLY A 418 -20.34 -18.99 12.24
CA GLY A 418 -21.40 -18.44 11.39
C GLY A 418 -21.02 -17.15 10.65
N LYS A 419 -19.76 -16.68 10.74
CA LYS A 419 -19.24 -15.57 9.93
C LYS A 419 -18.34 -16.10 8.81
N HIS A 420 -18.14 -15.26 7.80
CA HIS A 420 -17.31 -15.59 6.65
C HIS A 420 -16.04 -14.75 6.56
N TRP A 421 -15.93 -13.67 7.34
CA TRP A 421 -14.85 -12.71 7.22
C TRP A 421 -14.37 -12.29 8.60
N PHE A 422 -13.05 -12.18 8.76
CA PHE A 422 -12.43 -11.45 9.85
C PHE A 422 -12.23 -10.00 9.44
N TRP A 423 -12.67 -9.07 10.28
CA TRP A 423 -12.45 -7.64 10.07
C TRP A 423 -11.39 -7.15 11.06
N GLY A 424 -10.23 -6.75 10.52
CA GLY A 424 -9.19 -6.06 11.28
C GLY A 424 -9.32 -4.54 11.20
N ASP A 425 -8.96 -3.85 12.27
CA ASP A 425 -8.91 -2.38 12.33
C ASP A 425 -7.83 -1.82 11.40
N TYR A 426 -6.73 -2.57 11.24
CA TYR A 426 -5.55 -2.26 10.42
C TYR A 426 -4.93 -3.52 9.81
N ARG A 427 -3.99 -3.33 8.86
CA ARG A 427 -3.42 -4.42 8.06
C ARG A 427 -2.71 -5.49 8.90
N THR A 428 -1.84 -5.11 9.83
CA THR A 428 -1.11 -6.09 10.66
C THR A 428 -2.06 -6.95 11.49
N GLN A 429 -3.18 -6.40 11.99
CA GLN A 429 -4.23 -7.20 12.64
C GLN A 429 -4.91 -8.16 11.66
N SER A 430 -5.25 -7.72 10.44
CA SER A 430 -5.86 -8.62 9.43
C SER A 430 -4.95 -9.79 9.09
N LEU A 431 -3.63 -9.59 9.14
CA LEU A 431 -2.62 -10.63 8.93
C LEU A 431 -2.20 -11.40 10.21
N ALA A 432 -2.68 -11.02 11.39
CA ALA A 432 -2.19 -11.53 12.68
C ALA A 432 -0.66 -11.45 12.82
N LEU A 433 -0.12 -10.31 12.42
CA LEU A 433 1.29 -9.97 12.57
C LEU A 433 1.45 -9.10 13.82
N ASP A 434 2.08 -9.70 14.84
CA ASP A 434 2.38 -9.02 16.09
C ASP A 434 3.81 -8.45 16.08
N SER A 435 4.70 -9.07 15.31
CA SER A 435 6.06 -8.62 15.03
C SER A 435 6.37 -8.64 13.53
N LEU A 436 7.21 -7.72 13.09
CA LEU A 436 7.89 -7.74 11.79
C LEU A 436 9.38 -7.56 12.06
N ASN A 437 10.23 -8.43 11.52
CA ASN A 437 11.67 -8.43 11.82
C ASN A 437 12.06 -8.62 13.31
N GLY A 438 11.20 -9.29 14.11
CA GLY A 438 11.43 -9.42 15.55
C GLY A 438 11.21 -8.13 16.35
N GLU A 439 10.77 -7.06 15.69
CA GLU A 439 10.27 -5.85 16.34
C GLU A 439 8.75 -5.92 16.40
N ASP A 440 8.18 -5.68 17.57
CA ASP A 440 6.74 -5.67 17.76
C ASP A 440 6.11 -4.48 17.03
N VAL A 441 5.00 -4.74 16.33
CA VAL A 441 4.32 -3.76 15.46
C VAL A 441 2.89 -3.46 15.91
N GLY A 442 2.40 -2.27 15.54
CA GLY A 442 1.05 -1.84 15.86
C GLY A 442 0.81 -1.77 17.36
N LYS A 443 -0.25 -2.43 17.85
CA LYS A 443 -0.62 -2.40 19.27
C LYS A 443 0.35 -3.14 20.20
N TYR A 444 1.21 -4.00 19.65
CA TYR A 444 2.15 -4.81 20.44
C TYR A 444 3.48 -4.09 20.68
N SER A 445 3.77 -3.02 19.94
CA SER A 445 5.03 -2.30 20.05
C SER A 445 5.18 -1.61 21.41
N ASP A 446 6.18 -1.99 22.19
CA ASP A 446 6.53 -1.30 23.46
C ASP A 446 6.99 0.15 23.25
N ALA A 447 7.43 0.49 22.03
CA ALA A 447 7.74 1.87 21.64
C ALA A 447 6.49 2.76 21.53
N ARG A 448 5.30 2.14 21.44
CA ARG A 448 4.02 2.84 21.33
C ARG A 448 3.57 3.31 22.72
N LEU A 449 3.74 4.61 22.97
CA LEU A 449 3.37 5.26 24.23
C LEU A 449 2.26 6.32 24.02
N PRO A 450 0.99 5.93 23.79
CA PRO A 450 -0.09 6.86 23.44
C PRO A 450 -0.29 7.99 24.44
N LYS A 451 -0.12 7.71 25.74
CA LYS A 451 -0.21 8.73 26.79
C LYS A 451 0.87 9.81 26.64
N MET A 452 2.11 9.39 26.43
CA MET A 452 3.25 10.30 26.22
C MET A 452 3.06 11.09 24.93
N TRP A 453 2.66 10.43 23.84
CA TRP A 453 2.45 11.07 22.54
C TRP A 453 1.34 12.12 22.57
N ARG A 454 0.21 11.85 23.22
CA ARG A 454 -0.84 12.86 23.45
C ARG A 454 -0.30 14.06 24.22
N ALA A 455 0.52 13.82 25.24
CA ALA A 455 1.13 14.88 26.02
C ALA A 455 2.11 15.72 25.19
N ILE A 456 2.92 15.09 24.33
CA ILE A 456 3.79 15.76 23.35
C ILE A 456 2.97 16.62 22.38
N LEU A 457 1.88 16.10 21.82
CA LEU A 457 1.01 16.86 20.92
C LEU A 457 0.43 18.11 21.57
N LYS A 458 -0.06 17.99 22.81
CA LYS A 458 -0.53 19.16 23.57
C LYS A 458 0.59 20.17 23.82
N CYS A 459 1.83 19.70 24.01
CA CYS A 459 3.00 20.57 24.14
C CYS A 459 3.27 21.32 22.85
N LEU A 460 3.31 20.62 21.71
CA LEU A 460 3.51 21.19 20.38
C LEU A 460 2.39 22.18 19.99
N ASP A 461 1.15 21.88 20.35
CA ASP A 461 -0.02 22.73 20.07
C ASP A 461 -0.14 23.93 21.04
N GLY A 462 0.75 24.05 22.03
CA GLY A 462 0.71 25.11 23.05
C GLY A 462 -0.47 25.02 24.04
N LYS A 463 -1.13 23.86 24.15
CA LYS A 463 -2.32 23.61 24.99
C LYS A 463 -2.03 22.67 26.17
N TYR A 464 -0.80 22.67 26.65
CA TYR A 464 -0.35 21.71 27.66
C TYR A 464 -0.59 22.21 29.09
N THR A 465 -0.76 21.26 30.01
CA THR A 465 -0.71 21.49 31.46
C THR A 465 0.65 21.08 32.03
N LYS A 466 0.90 21.38 33.32
CA LYS A 466 2.10 20.90 34.02
C LYS A 466 2.21 19.37 34.04
N ASN A 467 1.08 18.67 34.05
CA ASN A 467 1.06 17.20 34.00
C ASN A 467 1.44 16.70 32.61
N ASP A 468 0.96 17.36 31.55
CA ASP A 468 1.34 16.99 30.17
C ASP A 468 2.84 17.19 29.94
N LEU A 469 3.47 18.24 30.48
CA LEU A 469 4.94 18.39 30.39
C LEU A 469 5.71 17.24 31.06
N ARG A 470 5.20 16.73 32.18
CA ARG A 470 5.79 15.57 32.86
C ARG A 470 5.56 14.29 32.05
N ASP A 471 4.33 14.09 31.58
CA ASP A 471 3.92 12.91 30.83
C ASP A 471 4.56 12.86 29.43
N ALA A 472 4.90 14.00 28.84
CA ALA A 472 5.61 14.10 27.56
C ALA A 472 7.09 13.72 27.65
N MET A 473 7.63 13.55 28.86
CA MET A 473 9.04 13.24 29.15
C MET A 473 10.05 14.15 28.43
N ILE A 474 9.62 15.36 28.01
CA ILE A 474 10.50 16.34 27.37
C ILE A 474 11.51 16.80 28.43
N PRO A 475 12.83 16.64 28.20
CA PRO A 475 13.83 17.17 29.10
C PRO A 475 13.61 18.67 29.23
N MET A 476 13.08 19.12 30.38
CA MET A 476 13.09 20.53 30.69
C MET A 476 14.56 20.95 30.74
N GLN A 477 15.03 21.70 29.74
CA GLN A 477 16.13 22.62 29.97
C GLN A 477 15.64 23.57 31.06
N ARG A 478 15.90 23.19 32.33
CA ARG A 478 15.95 24.15 33.42
C ARG A 478 17.01 25.14 32.96
N GLY A 479 16.55 26.31 32.50
CA GLY A 479 17.42 27.42 32.12
C GLY A 479 18.51 27.52 33.17
N ARG A 480 19.75 27.34 32.72
CA ARG A 480 20.94 27.50 33.54
C ARG A 480 20.84 28.90 34.15
N GLN A 481 20.82 29.01 35.48
CA GLN A 481 20.91 30.32 36.12
C GLN A 481 22.15 31.04 35.56
N PRO A 482 22.03 32.30 35.10
CA PRO A 482 23.17 33.04 34.59
C PRO A 482 24.10 33.32 35.78
N GLY A 483 25.21 32.60 35.89
CA GLY A 483 26.18 32.87 36.96
C GLY A 483 27.12 31.74 37.39
N SER A 484 27.04 30.53 36.84
CA SER A 484 28.00 29.46 37.19
C SER A 484 28.95 29.16 36.04
N LYS A 485 30.14 29.78 36.08
CA LYS A 485 31.30 29.39 35.27
C LYS A 485 31.78 28.02 35.77
N SER A 486 31.43 26.96 35.05
CA SER A 486 32.02 25.63 35.26
C SER A 486 33.15 25.41 34.26
N SER A 487 34.36 25.16 34.74
CA SER A 487 35.53 24.76 33.95
C SER A 487 35.33 23.35 33.38
N PHE A 488 34.64 23.27 32.23
CA PHE A 488 34.45 22.01 31.49
C PHE A 488 34.92 22.15 30.04
N ALA A 489 35.95 22.97 29.83
CA ALA A 489 36.65 23.08 28.55
C ALA A 489 37.70 21.95 28.35
N GLU A 490 37.71 20.93 29.20
CA GLU A 490 38.80 19.93 29.24
C GLU A 490 38.33 18.49 29.40
N VAL A 491 37.17 18.14 28.82
CA VAL A 491 36.80 16.74 28.51
C VAL A 491 36.19 16.64 27.10
N GLY A 492 36.61 17.53 26.20
CA GLY A 492 36.45 17.34 24.76
C GLY A 492 37.58 16.46 24.26
N LYS A 493 37.50 15.15 24.49
CA LYS A 493 38.29 14.05 23.89
C LYS A 493 38.18 12.79 24.78
N THR A 494 37.05 12.10 24.70
CA THR A 494 36.92 10.63 24.80
C THR A 494 35.44 10.27 24.92
N SER A 495 34.96 9.41 24.01
CA SER A 495 33.68 8.68 24.00
C SER A 495 32.68 9.10 22.90
N SER A 496 33.00 8.75 21.65
CA SER A 496 32.03 8.66 20.54
C SER A 496 31.21 7.35 20.56
N LEU A 497 30.97 6.79 21.74
CA LEU A 497 30.34 5.46 21.92
C LEU A 497 29.04 5.50 22.74
N VAL A 498 28.47 6.67 22.97
CA VAL A 498 27.18 6.83 23.68
C VAL A 498 26.12 7.55 22.82
N SER A 499 26.46 7.99 21.61
CA SER A 499 25.49 8.56 20.64
C SER A 499 24.84 7.53 19.72
N SER A 500 25.17 6.23 19.86
CA SER A 500 24.64 5.15 19.02
C SER A 500 23.71 4.19 19.76
N GLY A 501 23.32 4.49 21.00
CA GLY A 501 22.53 3.60 21.86
C GLY A 501 21.02 3.89 21.95
N LEU A 502 20.53 4.91 21.24
CA LEU A 502 19.10 5.25 21.14
C LEU A 502 18.79 5.54 19.68
N GLY A 503 18.66 4.46 18.90
CA GLY A 503 18.47 4.47 17.46
C GLY A 503 17.17 5.16 17.05
N GLY A 504 17.31 6.36 16.48
CA GLY A 504 16.28 6.98 15.68
C GLY A 504 16.31 6.39 14.27
N TYR A 505 15.44 5.42 14.01
CA TYR A 505 15.03 5.10 12.65
C TYR A 505 13.90 6.06 12.26
N PHE A 506 14.28 7.22 11.72
CA PHE A 506 13.40 8.02 10.87
C PHE A 506 14.21 8.45 9.65
N TYR A 507 13.94 7.83 8.52
CA TYR A 507 14.44 8.25 7.21
C TYR A 507 14.06 9.72 6.98
N SER A 508 15.04 10.61 7.05
CA SER A 508 14.98 11.93 6.44
C SER A 508 15.89 11.88 5.22
N GLY A 509 15.30 12.01 4.03
CA GLY A 509 16.06 12.36 2.84
C GLY A 509 16.56 13.78 3.04
N ASP A 510 17.87 13.93 3.13
CA ASP A 510 18.52 15.23 3.22
C ASP A 510 18.47 15.89 1.85
N SER A 511 17.90 17.09 1.84
CA SER A 511 17.88 18.03 0.74
C SER A 511 19.20 18.79 0.75
N SER A 512 20.04 18.57 -0.26
CA SER A 512 21.19 19.45 -0.50
C SER A 512 20.69 20.80 -1.03
N SER A 513 20.59 21.80 -0.15
CA SER A 513 20.68 23.21 -0.54
C SER A 513 21.95 23.77 0.08
N SER A 514 22.97 23.94 -0.74
CA SER A 514 24.15 24.75 -0.44
C SER A 514 23.71 26.20 -0.26
N ASP A 515 24.05 26.77 0.89
CA ASP A 515 23.98 28.20 1.17
C ASP A 515 24.93 28.94 0.22
N GLU A 516 24.37 29.78 -0.66
CA GLU A 516 25.08 30.85 -1.35
C GLU A 516 24.79 32.15 -0.58
N ASP A 517 25.87 32.79 -0.12
CA ASP A 517 25.86 34.13 0.46
C ASP A 517 25.66 35.17 -0.67
N ASP A 518 24.56 35.92 -0.62
CA ASP A 518 24.34 37.13 -1.42
C ASP A 518 25.00 38.33 -0.71
N ASP A 519 26.13 38.80 -1.23
CA ASP A 519 26.67 40.14 -0.98
C ASP A 519 26.44 40.99 -2.24
N ASP A 520 25.69 42.09 -2.07
CA ASP A 520 25.35 43.07 -3.10
C ASP A 520 26.58 43.88 -3.58
N ASP A 521 26.57 44.06 -4.90
CA ASP A 521 27.45 44.83 -5.80
C ASP A 521 27.59 46.33 -5.44
N ASP A 522 28.83 46.85 -5.50
CA ASP A 522 29.10 48.24 -5.90
C ASP A 522 30.62 48.45 -6.13
N GLY A 523 31.01 48.68 -7.40
CA GLY A 523 32.04 49.68 -7.72
C GLY A 523 33.31 49.23 -8.45
N ASP A 524 33.25 49.31 -9.79
CA ASP A 524 34.14 50.06 -10.71
C ASP A 524 35.67 49.79 -10.77
N SER A 525 36.19 50.00 -12.00
CA SER A 525 37.60 49.98 -12.47
C SER A 525 38.26 48.60 -12.61
N GLU A 526 39.12 48.31 -13.57
CA GLU A 526 39.69 48.90 -14.80
C GLU A 526 40.57 47.75 -15.35
N GLU A 527 40.68 47.62 -16.69
CA GLU A 527 41.89 47.21 -17.46
C GLU A 527 42.61 45.89 -17.09
N GLU A 528 43.24 45.06 -17.91
CA GLU A 528 43.78 44.95 -19.27
C GLU A 528 44.03 43.42 -19.40
N ASP A 529 43.64 42.76 -20.49
CA ASP A 529 44.47 42.43 -21.66
C ASP A 529 45.36 41.18 -21.49
N ASP A 530 45.51 40.49 -22.63
CA ASP A 530 46.56 39.55 -23.01
C ASP A 530 46.48 38.02 -22.70
N SER A 531 46.00 37.34 -23.75
CA SER A 531 46.75 36.42 -24.65
C SER A 531 47.18 35.00 -24.24
N ASP A 532 46.69 34.08 -25.09
CA ASP A 532 47.39 33.08 -25.91
C ASP A 532 47.84 31.71 -25.38
N ASP A 533 47.61 30.76 -26.30
CA ASP A 533 48.34 29.54 -26.68
C ASP A 533 48.21 28.32 -25.76
N ASP A 534 47.50 27.28 -26.20
CA ASP A 534 47.85 26.27 -27.22
C ASP A 534 48.55 25.07 -26.56
N GLU A 535 47.99 23.87 -26.75
CA GLU A 535 48.64 22.77 -27.47
C GLU A 535 47.87 21.45 -27.26
N GLU A 536 47.46 20.88 -28.40
CA GLU A 536 47.00 19.52 -28.59
C GLU A 536 48.19 18.54 -28.50
N GLU A 537 47.98 17.34 -27.97
CA GLU A 537 48.74 16.15 -28.41
C GLU A 537 47.77 14.95 -28.49
N GLU A 538 47.39 14.60 -29.71
CA GLU A 538 47.10 13.22 -30.12
C GLU A 538 48.41 12.60 -30.63
N GLU A 539 48.65 11.30 -30.38
CA GLU A 539 49.19 10.35 -31.37
C GLU A 539 49.19 8.92 -30.81
N ASP A 540 48.24 8.16 -31.34
CA ASP A 540 48.25 6.80 -31.91
C ASP A 540 49.48 5.85 -31.89
N ASP A 541 49.09 4.56 -32.03
CA ASP A 541 49.70 3.48 -32.82
C ASP A 541 50.46 2.27 -32.19
N GLU A 542 49.79 1.12 -32.32
CA GLU A 542 50.19 -0.13 -33.01
C GLU A 542 51.25 -1.14 -32.46
N ASP A 543 50.73 -2.35 -32.24
CA ASP A 543 51.12 -3.65 -32.82
C ASP A 543 52.25 -4.60 -32.32
N SER A 544 51.84 -5.89 -32.38
CA SER A 544 52.56 -7.12 -32.76
C SER A 544 53.32 -7.89 -31.65
N ILE A 545 52.98 -9.15 -31.27
CA ILE A 545 52.90 -10.50 -31.93
C ILE A 545 54.04 -11.43 -31.45
N ALA A 546 53.69 -12.72 -31.28
CA ALA A 546 54.49 -13.97 -31.44
C ALA A 546 54.64 -14.82 -30.15
N GLU A 547 53.90 -15.93 -30.01
CA GLU A 547 54.22 -17.33 -30.44
C GLU A 547 55.08 -18.09 -29.39
N SER A 548 54.96 -19.39 -29.11
CA SER A 548 54.21 -20.56 -29.62
C SER A 548 54.54 -21.79 -28.73
N ILE A 549 54.05 -22.99 -29.10
CA ILE A 549 54.54 -24.38 -28.80
C ILE A 549 53.92 -25.04 -27.53
N ASP A 550 53.30 -26.24 -27.56
CA ASP A 550 53.17 -27.29 -28.58
C ASP A 550 51.98 -28.25 -28.28
N ASP A 551 51.51 -28.89 -29.35
CA ASP A 551 50.59 -30.04 -29.44
C ASP A 551 51.05 -31.31 -28.69
N ILE A 552 50.10 -32.22 -28.40
CA ILE A 552 50.07 -33.61 -28.94
C ILE A 552 48.75 -34.34 -28.57
N PRO A 553 48.23 -35.25 -29.44
CA PRO A 553 46.85 -35.76 -29.43
C PRO A 553 46.73 -37.28 -29.15
N PHE A 554 45.49 -37.78 -29.30
CA PHE A 554 45.00 -39.17 -29.47
C PHE A 554 44.68 -40.01 -28.22
N ALA A 555 43.39 -40.34 -28.02
CA ALA A 555 42.73 -41.53 -28.58
C ALA A 555 41.20 -41.43 -28.44
#